data_AF-A0A2I0V8K5-F1
#
_entry.id   AF-A0A2I0V8K5-F1
#
_cell.length_a   1.000
_cell.length_b   1.000
_cell.length_c   1.000
_cell.angle_alpha   90.00
_cell.angle_beta   90.00
_cell.angle_gamma   90.00
#
_symmetry.space_group_name_H-M   'P 1'
#
loop_
_entity.id
_entity.type
_entity.pdbx_description
1 polymer ?
#
loop_
_entity_poly.entity_id
_entity_poly.type
_entity_poly.pdbx_seq_one_letter_code
_entity_poly.pdbx_strand_id
1 'polypeptide(L)'
;MDVYRIGTLMELVRTLALSFADDGKRVKVCVQGSMGEGALAGMPLQLAGSRRILEYMDWGEYGAKDTFIKIGSIGAKEVDEQDDIFILVAPQNAVGNCIINDLQAMTDAAGQRPVILINPRLKDLPGSSGVMQIMGRDKRLEYASSFSNCYFFRLLYYAGTQYPIMGAIRMTYSQDYELFRRIDEPSGKEKYVSIARFPQRPTIDEINDAFEGKISRSREKGASGLWSFLSGIMSG
;
A
#
# COMPACT_ATOMS: atom_id res chain seq x y z
N MET A 1 0.00 -10.57 -7.46
CA MET A 1 -1.38 -10.27 -7.06
C MET A 1 -1.38 -10.27 -5.54
N ASP A 2 -1.53 -9.12 -4.88
CA ASP A 2 -1.71 -9.11 -3.42
C ASP A 2 -3.17 -9.47 -3.16
N VAL A 3 -3.39 -10.69 -2.67
CA VAL A 3 -4.70 -11.16 -2.25
C VAL A 3 -4.84 -10.75 -0.79
N TYR A 4 -5.36 -9.55 -0.55
CA TYR A 4 -5.81 -9.16 0.79
C TYR A 4 -7.28 -9.58 0.95
N ARG A 5 -7.64 -10.04 2.15
CA ARG A 5 -9.05 -10.23 2.49
C ARG A 5 -9.67 -8.83 2.60
N ILE A 6 -10.71 -8.57 1.80
CA ILE A 6 -11.38 -7.26 1.78
C ILE A 6 -11.82 -6.83 3.20
N GLY A 7 -12.29 -7.79 4.02
CA GLY A 7 -12.66 -7.53 5.41
C GLY A 7 -11.53 -6.95 6.25
N THR A 8 -10.29 -7.46 6.12
CA THR A 8 -9.14 -6.92 6.85
C THR A 8 -8.80 -5.49 6.42
N LEU A 9 -8.91 -5.20 5.13
CA LEU A 9 -8.70 -3.84 4.62
C LEU A 9 -9.77 -2.88 5.18
N MET A 10 -11.04 -3.29 5.15
CA MET A 10 -12.12 -2.45 5.66
C MET A 10 -12.02 -2.25 7.18
N GLU A 11 -11.60 -3.27 7.93
CA GLU A 11 -11.38 -3.14 9.38
C GLU A 11 -10.22 -2.20 9.71
N LEU A 12 -9.15 -2.22 8.92
CA LEU A 12 -8.06 -1.23 9.02
C LEU A 12 -8.58 0.18 8.77
N VAL A 13 -9.36 0.38 7.70
CA VAL A 13 -9.98 1.68 7.38
C VAL A 13 -10.84 2.15 8.56
N ARG A 14 -11.69 1.26 9.09
CA ARG A 14 -12.55 1.54 10.23
C ARG A 14 -11.75 1.94 11.47
N THR A 15 -10.75 1.14 11.84
CA THR A 15 -9.92 1.38 13.02
C THR A 15 -9.19 2.72 12.92
N LEU A 16 -8.60 3.03 11.77
CA LEU A 16 -7.91 4.31 11.55
C LEU A 16 -8.88 5.50 11.63
N ALA A 17 -10.02 5.42 10.94
CA ALA A 17 -10.99 6.51 10.94
C ALA A 17 -11.58 6.75 12.33
N LEU A 18 -11.91 5.70 13.08
CA LEU A 18 -12.37 5.83 14.46
C LEU A 18 -11.30 6.41 15.37
N SER A 19 -10.04 5.99 15.24
CA SER A 19 -8.96 6.57 16.03
C SER A 19 -8.83 8.08 15.83
N PHE A 20 -8.98 8.58 14.60
CA PHE A 20 -8.96 10.02 14.35
C PHE A 20 -10.25 10.71 14.81
N ALA A 21 -11.41 10.06 14.68
CA ALA A 21 -12.68 10.58 15.17
C ALA A 21 -12.70 10.71 16.70
N ASP A 22 -12.08 9.76 17.40
CA ASP A 22 -11.91 9.78 18.87
C ASP A 22 -11.01 10.95 19.31
N ASP A 23 -10.07 11.38 18.45
CA ASP A 23 -9.29 12.62 18.61
C ASP A 23 -10.06 13.89 18.18
N GLY A 24 -11.35 13.77 17.87
CA GLY A 24 -12.25 14.87 17.47
C GLY A 24 -12.10 15.32 16.02
N LYS A 25 -11.42 14.55 15.16
CA LYS A 25 -11.21 14.89 13.75
C LYS A 25 -12.40 14.48 12.88
N ARG A 26 -12.73 15.31 11.90
CA ARG A 26 -13.67 14.98 10.83
C ARG A 26 -12.94 14.26 9.70
N VAL A 27 -13.22 12.97 9.57
CA VAL A 27 -12.60 12.05 8.62
C VAL A 27 -13.48 11.86 7.40
N LYS A 28 -12.92 12.10 6.22
CA LYS A 28 -13.54 11.75 4.94
C LYS A 28 -12.93 10.45 4.43
N VAL A 29 -13.72 9.37 4.43
CA VAL A 29 -13.33 8.07 3.88
C VAL A 29 -13.82 7.98 2.43
N CYS A 30 -12.90 7.98 1.48
CA CYS A 30 -13.21 7.99 0.07
C CYS A 30 -12.89 6.65 -0.58
N VAL A 31 -13.85 6.16 -1.36
CA VAL A 31 -13.63 5.06 -2.31
C VAL A 31 -13.63 5.63 -3.72
N GLN A 32 -12.88 5.00 -4.63
CA GLN A 32 -12.94 5.38 -6.02
C GLN A 32 -14.36 5.18 -6.57
N GLY A 33 -14.95 6.24 -7.11
CA GLY A 33 -16.29 6.26 -7.68
C GLY A 33 -16.34 5.62 -9.08
N SER A 34 -17.50 5.74 -9.73
CA SER A 34 -17.61 5.38 -11.15
C SER A 34 -16.69 6.26 -11.98
N MET A 35 -15.98 5.65 -12.93
CA MET A 35 -14.97 6.28 -13.73
C MET A 35 -15.55 6.69 -15.10
N GLY A 36 -15.93 7.96 -15.28
CA GLY A 36 -16.41 8.55 -16.55
C GLY A 36 -17.88 8.97 -16.55
N GLU A 37 -18.34 9.58 -17.65
CA GLU A 37 -19.75 9.90 -17.92
C GLU A 37 -20.29 9.00 -19.05
N GLY A 38 -21.50 8.45 -18.90
CA GLY A 38 -22.17 7.62 -19.93
C GLY A 38 -22.04 6.10 -19.76
N ALA A 39 -22.55 5.34 -20.72
CA ALA A 39 -22.76 3.88 -20.65
C ALA A 39 -21.48 3.01 -20.55
N LEU A 40 -20.30 3.63 -20.62
CA LEU A 40 -18.99 2.99 -20.51
C LEU A 40 -18.28 3.28 -19.18
N ALA A 41 -18.94 3.99 -18.26
CA ALA A 41 -18.41 4.29 -16.93
C ALA A 41 -18.43 3.01 -16.07
N GLY A 42 -17.35 2.25 -16.10
CA GLY A 42 -17.16 1.06 -15.28
C GLY A 42 -16.40 1.38 -14.00
N MET A 43 -16.91 0.96 -12.85
CA MET A 43 -16.12 0.88 -11.63
C MET A 43 -15.17 -0.33 -11.73
N PRO A 44 -13.90 -0.23 -11.29
CA PRO A 44 -13.05 -1.42 -11.20
C PRO A 44 -13.75 -2.51 -10.38
N LEU A 45 -13.87 -3.73 -10.94
CA LEU A 45 -14.63 -4.84 -10.35
C LEU A 45 -14.21 -5.16 -8.89
N GLN A 46 -12.95 -4.89 -8.55
CA GLN A 46 -12.38 -5.10 -7.21
C GLN A 46 -12.90 -4.10 -6.16
N LEU A 47 -13.48 -2.99 -6.60
CA LEU A 47 -14.05 -1.93 -5.78
C LEU A 47 -15.58 -1.90 -5.84
N ALA A 48 -16.19 -2.63 -6.78
CA ALA A 48 -17.62 -2.83 -6.84
C ALA A 48 -18.09 -3.51 -5.54
N GLY A 49 -18.75 -2.73 -4.67
CA GLY A 49 -19.25 -3.18 -3.38
C GLY A 49 -18.43 -2.74 -2.16
N SER A 50 -17.20 -2.22 -2.31
CA SER A 50 -16.44 -1.68 -1.18
C SER A 50 -17.15 -0.48 -0.55
N ARG A 51 -17.73 0.40 -1.37
CA ARG A 51 -18.60 1.50 -0.92
C ARG A 51 -19.74 0.99 -0.05
N ARG A 52 -20.45 -0.02 -0.55
CA ARG A 52 -21.61 -0.59 0.12
C ARG A 52 -21.21 -1.21 1.46
N ILE A 53 -20.06 -1.90 1.51
CA ILE A 53 -19.52 -2.45 2.76
C ILE A 53 -19.24 -1.32 3.76
N LEU A 54 -18.59 -0.23 3.36
CA LEU A 54 -18.35 0.91 4.25
C LEU A 54 -19.65 1.56 4.72
N GLU A 55 -20.66 1.66 3.86
CA GLU A 55 -21.96 2.23 4.20
C GLU A 55 -22.73 1.39 5.24
N TYR A 56 -22.62 0.06 5.20
CA TYR A 56 -23.26 -0.85 6.17
C TYR A 56 -22.36 -1.27 7.33
N MET A 57 -21.09 -0.87 7.31
CA MET A 57 -20.14 -1.15 8.40
C MET A 57 -20.57 -0.41 9.66
N ASP A 58 -20.22 -0.98 10.82
CA ASP A 58 -20.78 -0.49 12.08
C ASP A 58 -20.22 0.87 12.57
N TRP A 59 -18.99 1.34 12.39
CA TRP A 59 -18.56 2.70 12.85
C TRP A 59 -18.80 3.07 14.34
N GLY A 60 -19.20 2.15 15.21
CA GLY A 60 -19.18 2.34 16.65
C GLY A 60 -20.46 2.95 17.23
N GLU A 61 -20.54 2.96 18.57
CA GLU A 61 -21.80 3.13 19.31
C GLU A 61 -22.28 4.58 19.45
N TYR A 62 -21.42 5.57 19.15
CA TYR A 62 -21.72 6.99 19.39
C TYR A 62 -22.23 7.75 18.15
N GLY A 63 -22.58 7.05 17.07
CA GLY A 63 -23.01 7.71 15.83
C GLY A 63 -21.86 8.47 15.17
N ALA A 64 -20.65 7.88 15.16
CA ALA A 64 -19.46 8.47 14.54
C ALA A 64 -19.69 8.79 13.06
N LYS A 65 -20.41 7.88 12.37
CA LYS A 65 -20.84 8.05 10.99
C LYS A 65 -21.78 9.25 10.87
N ASP A 66 -21.59 10.05 9.82
CA ASP A 66 -22.30 11.29 9.50
C ASP A 66 -22.02 12.48 10.44
N THR A 67 -21.46 12.24 11.63
CA THR A 67 -20.98 13.28 12.54
C THR A 67 -19.51 13.61 12.32
N PHE A 68 -18.64 12.61 12.48
CA PHE A 68 -17.18 12.71 12.37
C PHE A 68 -16.67 11.97 11.14
N ILE A 69 -17.32 10.88 10.74
CA ILE A 69 -16.89 10.05 9.61
C ILE A 69 -17.90 10.17 8.48
N LYS A 70 -17.45 10.68 7.33
CA LYS A 70 -18.26 10.75 6.11
C LYS A 70 -17.67 9.85 5.03
N ILE A 71 -18.54 9.20 4.25
CA ILE A 71 -18.13 8.36 3.13
C ILE A 71 -18.37 9.12 1.83
N GLY A 72 -17.38 9.14 0.94
CA GLY A 72 -17.46 9.85 -0.32
C GLY A 72 -16.71 9.16 -1.46
N SER A 73 -16.63 9.86 -2.58
CA SER A 73 -15.83 9.48 -3.74
C SER A 73 -14.44 10.13 -3.70
N ILE A 74 -13.51 9.68 -4.53
CA ILE A 74 -12.23 10.37 -4.74
C ILE A 74 -12.43 11.51 -5.75
N GLY A 75 -12.04 12.72 -5.40
CA GLY A 75 -12.10 13.90 -6.27
C GLY A 75 -12.33 15.21 -5.52
N ALA A 76 -11.99 16.35 -6.11
CA ALA A 76 -12.05 17.67 -5.46
C ALA A 76 -13.43 18.03 -4.88
N LYS A 77 -14.51 17.61 -5.54
CA LYS A 77 -15.90 17.91 -5.10
C LYS A 77 -16.29 17.25 -3.78
N GLU A 78 -15.50 16.30 -3.32
CA GLU A 78 -15.75 15.52 -2.11
C GLU A 78 -15.00 16.10 -0.90
N VAL A 79 -14.27 17.22 -1.08
CA VAL A 79 -13.52 17.89 -0.02
C VAL A 79 -14.35 19.04 0.55
N ASP A 80 -14.88 18.88 1.76
CA ASP A 80 -15.56 19.95 2.49
C ASP A 80 -14.55 20.78 3.30
N GLU A 81 -14.86 22.04 3.60
CA GLU A 81 -14.02 22.91 4.44
C GLU A 81 -13.85 22.38 5.87
N GLN A 82 -14.86 21.66 6.37
CA GLN A 82 -14.87 21.07 7.70
C GLN A 82 -14.11 19.75 7.80
N ASP A 83 -13.72 19.13 6.69
CA ASP A 83 -12.99 17.87 6.71
C ASP A 83 -11.54 18.12 7.15
N ASP A 84 -11.07 17.37 8.15
CA ASP A 84 -9.72 17.49 8.72
C ASP A 84 -8.72 16.55 8.05
N ILE A 85 -9.18 15.36 7.63
CA ILE A 85 -8.33 14.27 7.14
C ILE A 85 -9.06 13.40 6.12
N PHE A 86 -8.32 12.91 5.12
CA PHE A 86 -8.85 12.08 4.03
C PHE A 86 -8.21 10.69 4.04
N ILE A 87 -9.03 9.64 3.99
CA ILE A 87 -8.57 8.25 3.87
C ILE A 87 -9.09 7.70 2.53
N LEU A 88 -8.18 7.43 1.60
CA LEU A 88 -8.51 6.97 0.26
C LEU A 88 -8.29 5.46 0.15
N VAL A 89 -9.37 4.72 -0.06
CA VAL A 89 -9.39 3.26 0.00
C VAL A 89 -9.11 2.67 -1.38
N ALA A 90 -7.96 2.00 -1.48
CA ALA A 90 -7.48 1.25 -2.63
C ALA A 90 -7.66 1.97 -3.98
N PRO A 91 -7.19 3.22 -4.15
CA PRO A 91 -7.27 3.92 -5.44
C PRO A 91 -6.42 3.22 -6.50
N GLN A 92 -6.97 3.02 -7.69
CA GLN A 92 -6.31 2.27 -8.76
C GLN A 92 -6.50 2.92 -10.13
N ASN A 93 -5.44 2.89 -10.94
CA ASN A 93 -5.58 3.11 -12.37
C ASN A 93 -6.40 1.98 -13.00
N ALA A 94 -7.23 2.31 -13.98
CA ALA A 94 -7.98 1.36 -14.78
C ALA A 94 -7.67 1.57 -16.27
N VAL A 95 -7.90 0.53 -17.07
CA VAL A 95 -7.74 0.62 -18.52
C VAL A 95 -8.72 1.68 -19.07
N GLY A 96 -8.20 2.73 -19.68
CA GLY A 96 -8.99 3.84 -20.23
C GLY A 96 -9.37 4.94 -19.23
N ASN A 97 -9.05 4.80 -17.93
CA ASN A 97 -9.26 5.87 -16.96
C ASN A 97 -8.19 5.87 -15.84
N CYS A 98 -7.58 7.02 -15.61
CA CYS A 98 -6.46 7.18 -14.69
C CYS A 98 -6.90 7.99 -13.46
N ILE A 99 -6.88 7.35 -12.28
CA ILE A 99 -7.31 7.95 -11.01
C ILE A 99 -6.39 9.10 -10.55
N ILE A 100 -5.21 9.24 -11.15
CA ILE A 100 -4.21 10.24 -10.78
C ILE A 100 -4.76 11.66 -10.85
N ASN A 101 -5.58 11.97 -11.86
CA ASN A 101 -6.13 13.33 -11.99
C ASN A 101 -7.12 13.64 -10.85
N ASP A 102 -7.99 12.69 -10.49
CA ASP A 102 -8.92 12.86 -9.38
C ASP A 102 -8.20 12.92 -8.03
N LEU A 103 -7.14 12.12 -7.86
CA LEU A 103 -6.27 12.18 -6.70
C LEU A 103 -5.61 13.54 -6.58
N GLN A 104 -5.03 14.07 -7.67
CA GLN A 104 -4.36 15.36 -7.67
C GLN A 104 -5.35 16.49 -7.36
N ALA A 105 -6.52 16.49 -7.99
CA ALA A 105 -7.57 17.48 -7.71
C ALA A 105 -8.02 17.43 -6.25
N MET A 106 -8.11 16.23 -5.65
CA MET A 106 -8.45 16.06 -4.24
C MET A 106 -7.32 16.53 -3.31
N THR A 107 -6.05 16.21 -3.59
CA THR A 107 -4.93 16.71 -2.77
C THR A 107 -4.78 18.22 -2.86
N ASP A 108 -5.01 18.80 -4.03
CA ASP A 108 -4.98 20.25 -4.24
C ASP A 108 -6.09 20.93 -3.42
N ALA A 109 -7.31 20.37 -3.45
CA ALA A 109 -8.43 20.85 -2.64
C ALA A 109 -8.22 20.62 -1.13
N ALA A 110 -7.59 19.51 -0.73
CA ALA A 110 -7.23 19.22 0.66
C ALA A 110 -6.17 20.20 1.20
N GLY A 111 -5.30 20.75 0.34
CA GLY A 111 -4.26 21.69 0.73
C GLY A 111 -3.25 21.04 1.68
N GLN A 112 -3.11 21.59 2.89
CA GLN A 112 -2.20 21.05 3.91
C GLN A 112 -2.80 19.91 4.77
N ARG A 113 -4.07 19.57 4.54
CA ARG A 113 -4.76 18.52 5.31
C ARG A 113 -4.26 17.13 4.90
N PRO A 114 -4.03 16.20 5.85
CA PRO A 114 -3.45 14.90 5.53
C PRO A 114 -4.34 14.05 4.61
N VAL A 115 -3.71 13.42 3.61
CA VAL A 115 -4.34 12.45 2.71
C VAL A 115 -3.61 11.11 2.83
N ILE A 116 -4.33 10.09 3.33
CA ILE A 116 -3.80 8.75 3.58
C ILE A 116 -4.31 7.80 2.49
N LEU A 117 -3.39 7.20 1.74
CA LEU A 117 -3.71 6.16 0.76
C LEU A 117 -3.60 4.79 1.43
N ILE A 118 -4.68 4.01 1.40
CA ILE A 118 -4.64 2.62 1.89
C ILE A 118 -4.64 1.67 0.70
N ASN A 119 -3.58 0.87 0.58
CA ASN A 119 -3.38 -0.11 -0.48
C ASN A 119 -3.53 0.45 -1.93
N PRO A 120 -2.82 1.55 -2.27
CA PRO A 120 -2.94 2.17 -3.58
C PRO A 120 -2.32 1.33 -4.69
N ARG A 121 -2.94 1.32 -5.87
CA ARG A 121 -2.43 0.69 -7.10
C ARG A 121 -2.29 1.72 -8.22
N LEU A 122 -1.31 2.60 -8.07
CA LEU A 122 -1.06 3.74 -8.96
C LEU A 122 -0.07 3.43 -10.10
N LYS A 123 0.32 2.16 -10.27
CA LYS A 123 1.15 1.76 -11.41
C LYS A 123 0.39 1.99 -12.71
N ASP A 124 1.12 2.40 -13.73
CA ASP A 124 0.54 2.66 -15.05
C ASP A 124 0.01 1.36 -15.67
N LEU A 125 -1.17 1.43 -16.30
CA LEU A 125 -1.78 0.32 -17.04
C LEU A 125 -1.86 0.69 -18.51
N PRO A 126 -1.58 -0.25 -19.45
CA PRO A 126 -1.77 0.03 -20.87
C PRO A 126 -3.23 0.38 -21.16
N GLY A 127 -3.46 1.32 -22.08
CA GLY A 127 -4.80 1.67 -22.53
C GLY A 127 -5.50 0.50 -23.23
N SER A 128 -6.82 0.58 -23.39
CA SER A 128 -7.67 -0.47 -23.98
C SER A 128 -7.24 -0.87 -25.40
N SER A 129 -6.50 -0.01 -26.09
CA SER A 129 -5.97 -0.23 -27.43
C SER A 129 -4.54 -0.79 -27.47
N GLY A 130 -3.95 -1.20 -26.33
CA GLY A 130 -2.55 -1.65 -26.25
C GLY A 130 -1.51 -0.53 -26.39
N VAL A 131 -1.95 0.70 -26.66
CA VAL A 131 -1.10 1.90 -26.70
C VAL A 131 -0.88 2.39 -25.28
N MET A 132 0.37 2.35 -24.81
CA MET A 132 0.75 3.06 -23.59
C MET A 132 0.49 4.56 -23.77
N GLN A 133 -0.21 5.18 -22.82
CA GLN A 133 -0.46 6.63 -22.82
C GLN A 133 0.84 7.35 -22.44
N ILE A 134 1.76 7.53 -23.40
CA ILE A 134 3.09 8.13 -23.19
C ILE A 134 2.96 9.58 -22.72
N MET A 135 1.95 10.31 -23.21
CA MET A 135 1.76 11.72 -22.87
C MET A 135 1.32 11.90 -21.41
N GLY A 136 2.10 12.67 -20.63
CA GLY A 136 1.84 12.94 -19.22
C GLY A 136 2.17 11.80 -18.26
N ARG A 137 2.69 10.66 -18.76
CA ARG A 137 3.06 9.50 -17.93
C ARG A 137 4.08 9.85 -16.86
N ASP A 138 5.14 10.56 -17.23
CA ASP A 138 6.21 10.91 -16.30
C ASP A 138 5.68 11.77 -15.15
N LYS A 139 4.84 12.77 -15.47
CA LYS A 139 4.16 13.61 -14.47
C LYS A 139 3.25 12.79 -13.54
N ARG A 140 2.54 11.80 -14.08
CA ARG A 140 1.68 10.90 -13.27
C ARG A 140 2.50 10.01 -12.34
N LEU A 141 3.63 9.48 -12.83
CA LEU A 141 4.55 8.67 -12.03
C LEU A 141 5.26 9.50 -10.95
N GLU A 142 5.65 10.73 -11.29
CA GLU A 142 6.22 11.70 -10.35
C GLU A 142 5.23 12.03 -9.24
N TYR A 143 3.98 12.37 -9.59
CA TYR A 143 2.93 12.61 -8.61
C TYR A 143 2.68 11.38 -7.71
N ALA A 144 2.55 10.18 -8.30
CA ALA A 144 2.37 8.96 -7.52
C ALA A 144 3.56 8.68 -6.58
N SER A 145 4.77 9.13 -6.95
CA SER A 145 5.99 8.97 -6.16
C SER A 145 6.17 10.06 -5.10
N SER A 146 5.34 11.11 -5.11
CA SER A 146 5.35 12.16 -4.08
C SER A 146 4.80 11.67 -2.73
N PHE A 147 4.02 10.59 -2.72
CA PHE A 147 3.50 9.97 -1.51
C PHE A 147 4.59 9.21 -0.75
N SER A 148 4.65 9.44 0.56
CA SER A 148 5.54 8.70 1.46
C SER A 148 4.91 7.40 1.93
N ASN A 149 5.68 6.31 1.95
CA ASN A 149 5.23 5.05 2.54
C ASN A 149 5.37 5.11 4.07
N CYS A 150 4.25 5.22 4.78
CA CYS A 150 4.24 5.21 6.25
C CYS A 150 4.11 3.79 6.84
N TYR A 151 3.54 2.86 6.08
CA TYR A 151 3.41 1.48 6.49
C TYR A 151 3.43 0.58 5.27
N PHE A 152 4.12 -0.55 5.39
CA PHE A 152 4.14 -1.59 4.37
C PHE A 152 3.97 -2.93 5.05
N PHE A 153 3.09 -3.77 4.53
CA PHE A 153 2.95 -5.15 4.97
C PHE A 153 2.63 -6.03 3.78
N ARG A 154 3.33 -7.14 3.64
CA ARG A 154 3.08 -8.10 2.56
C ARG A 154 3.38 -9.51 3.01
N LEU A 155 2.44 -10.42 2.75
CA LEU A 155 2.64 -11.85 2.94
C LEU A 155 3.48 -12.42 1.79
N LEU A 156 4.33 -13.38 2.12
CA LEU A 156 5.21 -14.07 1.19
C LEU A 156 4.69 -15.49 0.95
N TYR A 157 4.71 -15.94 -0.30
CA TYR A 157 4.14 -17.21 -0.73
C TYR A 157 5.10 -17.95 -1.65
N TYR A 158 5.04 -19.29 -1.64
CA TYR A 158 5.70 -20.09 -2.68
C TYR A 158 4.98 -19.92 -4.03
N ALA A 159 5.75 -19.59 -5.07
CA ALA A 159 5.24 -19.62 -6.44
C ALA A 159 4.89 -21.06 -6.86
N GLY A 160 3.83 -21.23 -7.66
CA GLY A 160 3.50 -22.52 -8.30
C GLY A 160 2.83 -23.58 -7.41
N THR A 161 2.39 -23.23 -6.21
CA THR A 161 1.68 -24.13 -5.28
C THR A 161 0.30 -23.57 -4.92
N GLN A 162 -0.43 -24.17 -3.98
CA GLN A 162 -1.67 -23.59 -3.40
C GLN A 162 -1.44 -22.30 -2.58
N TYR A 163 -0.30 -21.62 -2.76
CA TYR A 163 0.11 -20.40 -2.06
C TYR A 163 0.12 -20.56 -0.52
N PRO A 164 0.89 -21.50 0.05
CA PRO A 164 1.14 -21.49 1.49
C PRO A 164 1.92 -20.23 1.86
N ILE A 165 1.47 -19.54 2.91
CA ILE A 165 2.17 -18.38 3.48
C ILE A 165 3.49 -18.89 4.07
N MET A 166 4.61 -18.32 3.65
CA MET A 166 5.96 -18.63 4.14
C MET A 166 6.45 -17.65 5.19
N GLY A 167 5.83 -16.47 5.26
CA GLY A 167 6.35 -15.37 6.03
C GLY A 167 5.70 -14.05 5.64
N ALA A 168 6.28 -12.98 6.17
CA ALA A 168 5.80 -11.63 5.93
C ALA A 168 6.97 -10.66 5.89
N ILE A 169 6.81 -9.57 5.14
CA ILE A 169 7.66 -8.40 5.23
C ILE A 169 6.83 -7.25 5.77
N ARG A 170 7.38 -6.50 6.73
CA ARG A 170 6.75 -5.27 7.23
C ARG A 170 7.73 -4.11 7.22
N MET A 171 7.21 -2.90 7.17
CA MET A 171 7.91 -1.67 7.51
C MET A 171 6.92 -0.73 8.17
N THR A 172 7.37 -0.07 9.23
CA THR A 172 6.65 1.03 9.90
C THR A 172 7.39 2.33 9.66
N TYR A 173 6.68 3.46 9.67
CA TYR A 173 7.25 4.78 9.38
C TYR A 173 8.58 5.02 10.09
N SER A 174 9.57 5.47 9.31
CA SER A 174 10.93 5.75 9.77
C SER A 174 11.72 4.54 10.32
N GLN A 175 11.29 3.31 10.05
CA GLN A 175 12.01 2.09 10.43
C GLN A 175 12.43 1.26 9.23
N ASP A 176 13.38 0.35 9.48
CA ASP A 176 13.83 -0.64 8.49
C ASP A 176 12.70 -1.62 8.11
N TYR A 177 12.82 -2.21 6.93
CA TYR A 177 12.03 -3.36 6.52
C TYR A 177 12.45 -4.59 7.32
N GLU A 178 11.51 -5.23 8.00
CA GLU A 178 11.71 -6.45 8.76
C GLU A 178 11.10 -7.64 8.02
N LEU A 179 11.90 -8.68 7.85
CA LEU A 179 11.51 -9.91 7.18
C LEU A 179 11.27 -11.00 8.22
N PHE A 180 10.11 -11.63 8.16
CA PHE A 180 9.68 -12.70 9.06
C PHE A 180 9.47 -14.00 8.31
N ARG A 181 9.93 -15.09 8.91
CA ARG A 181 9.59 -16.46 8.52
C ARG A 181 8.43 -16.96 9.35
N ARG A 182 7.44 -17.56 8.69
CA ARG A 182 6.39 -18.31 9.35
C ARG A 182 6.93 -19.69 9.76
N ILE A 183 6.63 -20.08 10.99
CA ILE A 183 6.90 -21.40 11.56
C ILE A 183 5.56 -21.96 12.02
N ASP A 184 5.19 -23.12 11.51
CA ASP A 184 4.02 -23.84 12.00
C ASP A 184 4.40 -24.64 13.26
N GLU A 185 3.62 -24.45 14.32
CA GLU A 185 3.79 -25.17 15.58
C GLU A 185 2.95 -26.46 15.57
N PRO A 186 3.38 -27.52 16.29
CA PRO A 186 2.63 -28.78 16.37
C PRO A 186 1.18 -28.63 16.87
N SER A 187 0.86 -27.53 17.56
CA SER A 187 -0.47 -27.19 18.05
C SER A 187 -1.43 -26.67 16.96
N GLY A 188 -0.97 -26.54 15.71
CA GLY A 188 -1.72 -25.90 14.62
C GLY A 188 -1.68 -24.36 14.67
N LYS A 189 -0.90 -23.78 15.59
CA LYS A 189 -0.63 -22.34 15.64
C LYS A 189 0.49 -21.98 14.68
N GLU A 190 0.52 -20.73 14.25
CA GLU A 190 1.61 -20.15 13.46
C GLU A 190 2.35 -19.06 14.24
N LYS A 191 3.67 -19.02 14.07
CA LYS A 191 4.54 -18.01 14.65
C LYS A 191 5.37 -17.35 13.56
N TYR A 192 5.57 -16.04 13.67
CA TYR A 192 6.43 -15.27 12.77
C TYR A 192 7.72 -14.89 13.50
N VAL A 193 8.86 -15.34 12.97
CA VAL A 193 10.19 -15.08 13.53
C VAL A 193 10.97 -14.16 12.61
N SER A 194 11.50 -13.07 13.13
CA SER A 194 12.35 -12.14 12.37
C SER A 194 13.63 -12.85 11.90
N ILE A 195 13.92 -12.78 10.61
CA ILE A 195 15.09 -13.42 9.99
C ILE A 195 16.06 -12.42 9.34
N ALA A 196 15.61 -11.21 8.99
CA ALA A 196 16.46 -10.17 8.41
C ALA A 196 15.87 -8.77 8.57
N ARG A 197 16.72 -7.75 8.46
CA ARG A 197 16.35 -6.33 8.40
C ARG A 197 17.04 -5.65 7.22
N PHE A 198 16.33 -4.76 6.54
CA PHE A 198 16.82 -4.03 5.37
C PHE A 198 16.49 -2.54 5.49
N PRO A 199 17.43 -1.63 5.23
CA PRO A 199 17.18 -0.18 5.30
C PRO A 199 16.25 0.31 4.19
N GLN A 200 16.11 -0.47 3.11
CA GLN A 200 15.23 -0.20 1.98
C GLN A 200 14.43 -1.45 1.65
N ARG A 201 13.41 -1.29 0.81
CA ARG A 201 12.58 -2.42 0.39
C ARG A 201 13.45 -3.48 -0.31
N PRO A 202 13.57 -4.69 0.24
CA PRO A 202 14.42 -5.72 -0.34
C PRO A 202 13.86 -6.23 -1.66
N THR A 203 14.78 -6.64 -2.52
CA THR A 203 14.53 -7.37 -3.77
C THR A 203 14.09 -8.80 -3.50
N ILE A 204 13.60 -9.48 -4.54
CA ILE A 204 13.20 -10.90 -4.45
C ILE A 204 14.41 -11.77 -4.08
N ASP A 205 15.57 -11.47 -4.66
CA ASP A 205 16.81 -12.25 -4.42
C ASP A 205 17.29 -12.09 -2.98
N GLU A 206 17.30 -10.87 -2.44
CA GLU A 206 17.64 -10.61 -1.03
C GLU A 206 16.69 -11.31 -0.05
N ILE A 207 15.40 -11.36 -0.39
CA ILE A 207 14.41 -12.13 0.39
C ILE A 207 14.77 -13.62 0.33
N ASN A 208 15.00 -14.20 -0.84
CA ASN A 208 15.34 -15.61 -1.00
C ASN A 208 16.64 -15.98 -0.25
N ASP A 209 17.67 -15.15 -0.37
CA ASP A 209 18.93 -15.32 0.35
C ASP A 209 18.73 -15.29 1.88
N ALA A 210 17.81 -14.47 2.39
CA ALA A 210 17.42 -14.48 3.80
C ALA A 210 16.80 -15.81 4.21
N PHE A 211 15.89 -16.35 3.38
CA PHE A 211 15.23 -17.61 3.65
C PHE A 211 16.22 -18.79 3.60
N GLU A 212 17.25 -18.71 2.78
CA GLU A 212 18.30 -19.71 2.69
C GLU A 212 19.43 -19.52 3.74
N GLY A 213 19.37 -18.46 4.55
CA GLY A 213 20.37 -18.15 5.57
C GLY A 213 21.70 -17.63 5.01
N LYS A 214 21.71 -17.13 3.77
CA LYS A 214 22.91 -16.64 3.05
C LYS A 214 23.35 -15.22 3.42
N ILE A 215 22.51 -14.45 4.11
CA ILE A 215 22.79 -13.03 4.47
C ILE A 215 24.03 -12.88 5.35
N SER A 216 24.42 -13.88 6.15
CA SER A 216 25.64 -13.83 6.96
C SER A 216 26.93 -13.93 6.12
N ARG A 217 26.89 -14.59 4.96
CA ARG A 217 28.09 -14.83 4.11
C ARG A 217 28.42 -13.66 3.19
N SER A 218 27.46 -12.80 2.85
CA SER A 218 27.71 -11.69 1.91
C SER A 218 28.46 -10.53 2.57
N ARG A 219 28.23 -10.24 3.87
CA ARG A 219 29.03 -9.26 4.63
C ARG A 219 30.47 -9.72 4.84
N GLU A 220 30.71 -11.02 5.03
CA GLU A 220 32.08 -11.56 5.12
C GLU A 220 32.83 -11.44 3.78
N LYS A 221 32.16 -11.69 2.65
CA LYS A 221 32.78 -11.56 1.32
C LYS A 221 33.11 -10.12 0.93
N GLY A 222 32.29 -9.15 1.34
CA GLY A 222 32.55 -7.72 1.09
C GLY A 222 33.79 -7.20 1.82
N ALA A 223 34.02 -7.68 3.05
CA ALA A 223 35.23 -7.36 3.80
C ALA A 223 36.46 -8.07 3.20
N SER A 224 36.37 -9.36 2.83
CA SER A 224 37.53 -10.08 2.29
C SER A 224 38.00 -9.57 0.92
N GLY A 225 37.07 -9.08 0.07
CA GLY A 225 37.40 -8.61 -1.28
C GLY A 225 38.21 -7.30 -1.30
N LEU A 226 37.88 -6.35 -0.43
CA LEU A 226 38.60 -5.07 -0.32
C LEU A 226 40.01 -5.26 0.26
N TRP A 227 40.17 -6.10 1.28
CA TRP A 227 41.48 -6.39 1.86
C TRP A 227 42.37 -7.19 0.91
N SER A 228 41.82 -8.16 0.17
CA SER A 228 42.58 -8.93 -0.83
C SER A 228 43.03 -8.07 -2.03
N PHE A 229 42.28 -7.04 -2.39
CA PHE A 229 42.65 -6.11 -3.46
C PHE A 229 43.76 -5.15 -3.00
N LEU A 230 43.65 -4.61 -1.78
CA LEU A 230 44.66 -3.70 -1.22
C LEU A 230 45.98 -4.41 -0.88
N SER A 231 45.95 -5.66 -0.42
CA SER A 231 47.18 -6.44 -0.21
C SER A 231 47.93 -6.72 -1.51
N GLY A 232 47.23 -6.87 -2.64
CA GLY A 232 47.85 -7.05 -3.95
C GLY A 232 48.59 -5.81 -4.46
N ILE A 233 48.13 -4.60 -4.10
CA ILE A 233 48.72 -3.33 -4.51
C ILE A 233 49.94 -2.95 -3.64
N MET A 234 49.96 -3.33 -2.36
CA MET A 234 51.09 -3.02 -1.47
C MET A 234 52.23 -4.05 -1.53
N SER A 235 52.06 -5.15 -2.29
CA SER A 235 53.06 -6.22 -2.44
C SER A 235 53.72 -6.24 -3.82
N GLY A 236 53.46 -5.23 -4.67
CA GLY A 236 53.97 -5.10 -6.04
C GLY A 236 54.95 -3.95 -6.20
#